data_AF-A0A7X4ZJL2-F1
#
_entry.id   AF-A0A7X4ZJL2-F1
#
_cell.length_a   1.000
_cell.length_b   1.000
_cell.length_c   1.000
_cell.angle_alpha   90.00
_cell.angle_beta   90.00
_cell.angle_gamma   90.00
#
_symmetry.space_group_name_H-M   'P 1'
#
loop_
_entity.id
_entity.type
_entity.pdbx_description
1 polymer ?
#
loop_
_entity_poly.entity_id
_entity_poly.type
_entity_poly.pdbx_seq_one_letter_code
_entity_poly.pdbx_strand_id
1 'polypeptide(L)' 'MDYQFSNLPLGLGMVLAMNERARAGYDSLSETEKEHIILKCRDAKSKKEMDRIIDSLSTTEGIADLFRGPSIG' A
#
# COMPACT_ATOMS: atom_id res chain seq x y z
N MET A 1 -1.37 18.94 -11.50
CA MET A 1 -0.48 18.40 -10.45
C MET A 1 -1.43 17.98 -9.35
N ASP A 2 -1.77 16.71 -9.11
CA ASP A 2 -1.14 15.42 -9.39
C ASP A 2 -2.28 14.36 -9.37
N TYR A 3 -2.59 13.77 -10.51
CA TYR A 3 -3.66 12.76 -10.67
C TYR A 3 -3.35 11.41 -9.99
N GLN A 4 -2.19 11.29 -9.34
CA GLN A 4 -1.72 10.06 -8.74
C GLN A 4 -2.56 9.69 -7.50
N PHE A 5 -2.96 10.66 -6.69
CA PHE A 5 -3.76 10.40 -5.49
C PHE A 5 -5.26 10.20 -5.77
N SER A 6 -5.79 10.71 -6.89
CA SER A 6 -7.21 10.53 -7.25
C SER A 6 -7.57 9.08 -7.62
N ASN A 7 -6.58 8.27 -8.01
CA ASN A 7 -6.75 6.84 -8.27
C ASN A 7 -6.26 5.94 -7.13
N LEU A 8 -5.65 6.54 -6.10
CA LEU A 8 -5.28 5.81 -4.91
C LEU A 8 -6.52 5.60 -4.03
N PRO A 9 -6.75 4.38 -3.52
CA PRO A 9 -7.77 4.18 -2.51
C PRO A 9 -7.54 5.17 -1.35
N LEU A 10 -8.60 5.85 -0.91
CA LEU A 10 -8.51 6.93 0.08
C LEU A 10 -7.71 6.54 1.32
N GLY A 11 -7.80 5.29 1.77
CA GLY A 11 -7.02 4.76 2.90
C GLY A 11 -5.51 4.73 2.62
N LEU A 12 -5.10 4.36 1.41
CA LEU A 12 -3.70 4.38 0.98
C LEU A 12 -3.19 5.81 0.88
N GLY A 13 -3.93 6.70 0.20
CA GLY A 13 -3.57 8.11 0.07
C GLY A 13 -3.43 8.82 1.42
N MET A 14 -4.34 8.58 2.37
CA MET A 14 -4.25 9.12 3.72
C MET A 14 -3.02 8.61 4.47
N VAL A 15 -2.67 7.33 4.35
CA VAL A 15 -1.53 6.75 5.07
C VAL A 15 -0.21 7.26 4.51
N LEU A 16 -0.08 7.37 3.20
CA LEU A 16 1.09 8.01 2.58
C LEU A 16 1.17 9.50 2.94
N ALA A 17 0.03 10.18 3.12
CA ALA A 17 0.01 11.57 3.57
C ALA A 17 0.37 11.70 5.06
N MET A 18 -0.13 10.83 5.93
CA MET A 18 0.02 10.88 7.39
C MET A 18 1.34 10.25 7.89
N ASN A 19 1.89 9.29 7.15
CA ASN A 19 3.07 8.56 7.52
C ASN A 19 4.17 8.76 6.46
N GLU A 20 5.10 9.66 6.77
CA GLU A 20 6.25 9.95 5.90
C GLU A 20 7.13 8.73 5.62
N ARG A 21 7.21 7.78 6.56
CA ARG A 21 7.98 6.54 6.38
C ARG A 21 7.30 5.61 5.41
N ALA A 22 5.98 5.48 5.52
CA ALA A 22 5.17 4.74 4.55
C ALA A 22 5.31 5.36 3.16
N ARG A 23 5.29 6.70 3.08
CA ARG A 23 5.51 7.44 1.82
C ARG A 23 6.89 7.18 1.24
N ALA A 24 7.95 7.28 2.04
CA ALA A 24 9.31 7.05 1.58
C ALA A 24 9.51 5.58 1.14
N GLY A 25 8.93 4.63 1.87
CA GLY A 25 8.91 3.22 1.51
C GLY A 25 8.18 3.01 0.18
N TYR A 26 6.97 3.54 0.05
CA TYR A 26 6.18 3.47 -1.18
C TYR A 26 6.86 4.18 -2.36
N ASP A 27 7.46 5.35 -2.15
CA ASP A 27 8.16 6.11 -3.18
C ASP A 27 9.39 5.38 -3.71
N SER A 28 10.09 4.66 -2.81
CA SER A 28 11.23 3.80 -3.13
C SER A 28 10.87 2.55 -3.94
N LEU A 29 9.58 2.22 -4.07
CA LEU A 29 9.10 1.10 -4.89
C LEU A 29 9.03 1.46 -6.38
N SER A 30 9.13 0.46 -7.24
CA SER A 30 8.93 0.59 -8.68
C SER A 30 7.47 0.88 -9.03
N GLU A 31 7.20 1.41 -10.22
CA GLU A 31 5.82 1.68 -10.69
C GLU A 31 4.93 0.43 -10.63
N THR A 32 5.47 -0.74 -11.00
CA THR A 32 4.77 -2.02 -10.91
C THR A 32 4.40 -2.41 -9.47
N GLU A 33 5.30 -2.17 -8.52
CA GLU A 33 5.08 -2.44 -7.11
C GLU A 33 4.02 -1.50 -6.53
N LYS A 34 4.10 -0.21 -6.86
CA LYS A 34 3.10 0.81 -6.53
C LYS A 34 1.72 0.39 -7.04
N GLU A 35 1.61 -0.04 -8.29
CA GLU A 35 0.35 -0.56 -8.86
C GLU A 35 -0.17 -1.80 -8.13
N HIS A 36 0.71 -2.72 -7.75
CA HIS A 36 0.32 -3.93 -7.02
C HIS A 36 -0.31 -3.60 -5.65
N ILE A 37 0.25 -2.61 -4.94
CA ILE A 37 -0.28 -2.12 -3.67
C ILE A 37 -1.66 -1.48 -3.86
N ILE A 38 -1.82 -0.64 -4.89
CA ILE A 38 -3.10 -0.02 -5.25
C ILE A 38 -4.14 -1.11 -5.53
N LEU A 39 -3.77 -2.14 -6.30
CA LEU A 39 -4.64 -3.28 -6.61
C LEU A 39 -5.02 -4.05 -5.34
N LYS A 40 -4.08 -4.30 -4.43
CA LYS A 40 -4.34 -4.99 -3.17
C LYS A 40 -5.29 -4.20 -2.26
N CYS A 41 -5.10 -2.90 -2.16
CA CYS A 41 -6.05 -2.04 -1.44
C CYS A 41 -7.42 -1.96 -2.13
N ARG A 42 -7.48 -2.09 -3.46
CA ARG A 42 -8.74 -2.13 -4.20
C ARG A 42 -9.46 -3.48 -4.07
N ASP A 43 -8.69 -4.56 -3.96
CA ASP A 43 -9.20 -5.91 -3.73
C ASP A 43 -9.74 -6.09 -2.30
N ALA A 44 -9.17 -5.38 -1.33
CA ALA A 44 -9.64 -5.37 0.06
C ALA A 44 -11.12 -4.97 0.13
N LYS A 45 -11.99 -5.97 0.34
CA LYS A 45 -13.44 -5.77 0.40
C LYS A 45 -13.94 -5.34 1.78
N SER A 46 -13.05 -5.31 2.76
CA SER A 46 -13.36 -5.04 4.15
C SER A 46 -12.38 -4.04 4.75
N LYS A 47 -12.88 -3.22 5.68
CA LYS A 47 -12.07 -2.28 6.47
C LYS A 47 -10.90 -2.99 7.14
N LYS A 48 -11.09 -4.22 7.63
CA LYS A 48 -10.03 -5.03 8.26
C LYS A 48 -8.88 -5.39 7.31
N GLU A 49 -9.18 -5.73 6.06
CA GLU A 49 -8.15 -6.01 5.05
C GLU A 49 -7.41 -4.73 4.66
N MET A 50 -8.16 -3.64 4.47
CA MET A 50 -7.57 -2.35 4.14
C MET A 50 -6.64 -1.87 5.26
N ASP A 51 -7.03 -2.02 6.53
CA ASP A 51 -6.23 -1.68 7.70
C ASP A 51 -4.94 -2.51 7.78
N ARG A 52 -5.00 -3.83 7.51
CA ARG A 52 -3.79 -4.66 7.45
C ARG A 52 -2.82 -4.24 6.35
N ILE A 53 -3.34 -3.89 5.16
CA ILE A 53 -2.49 -3.45 4.05
C ILE A 53 -1.82 -2.12 4.43
N ILE A 54 -2.59 -1.19 5.00
CA ILE A 54 -2.10 0.10 5.50
C ILE A 54 -1.03 -0.05 6.58
N ASP A 55 -1.26 -0.93 7.55
CA ASP A 55 -0.31 -1.24 8.62
C ASP A 55 0.99 -1.83 8.05
N SER A 56 0.86 -2.76 7.10
CA SER A 56 2.01 -3.33 6.40
C SER A 56 2.79 -2.28 5.60
N LEU A 57 2.11 -1.32 4.96
CA LEU A 57 2.76 -0.22 4.24
C LEU A 57 3.48 0.78 5.15
N SER A 58 3.12 0.82 6.43
CA SER A 58 3.77 1.69 7.41
C SER A 58 5.17 1.21 7.80
N THR A 59 5.54 -0.01 7.40
CA THR A 59 6.86 -0.61 7.66
C THR A 59 7.48 -1.16 6.38
N THR A 60 8.79 -1.01 6.21
CA THR A 60 9.50 -1.60 5.06
C THR A 60 9.36 -3.12 5.01
N GLU A 61 9.35 -3.79 6.17
CA GLU A 61 9.18 -5.23 6.28
C GLU A 61 7.76 -5.67 5.86
N GLY A 62 6.73 -4.92 6.25
CA GLY A 62 5.35 -5.21 5.84
C GLY A 62 5.11 -4.98 4.35
N ILE A 63 5.77 -4.00 3.74
CA ILE A 63 5.75 -3.82 2.27
C ILE A 63 6.30 -5.09 1.60
N ALA A 64 7.45 -5.57 2.03
CA ALA A 64 8.04 -6.81 1.49
C ALA A 64 7.13 -8.03 1.72
N ASP A 65 6.44 -8.10 2.87
CA ASP A 65 5.47 -9.15 3.18
C ASP A 65 4.23 -9.10 2.25
N LEU A 66 3.74 -7.91 1.93
CA LEU A 66 2.67 -7.71 0.95
C LEU A 66 3.06 -8.25 -0.43
N PHE A 67 4.33 -8.20 -0.83
CA PHE A 67 4.78 -8.78 -2.09
C PHE A 67 5.10 -10.27 -1.99
N ARG A 68 5.59 -10.73 -0.84
CA ARG A 68 5.90 -12.14 -0.63
C ARG A 68 4.66 -13.02 -0.61
N GLY A 69 3.52 -12.50 -0.15
CA GLY A 69 2.27 -13.25 -0.06
C GLY A 69 2.37 -14.49 0.83
N PRO A 70 1.24 -15.07 1.28
CA PRO A 70 1.29 -16.38 1.88
C PRO A 70 1.81 -17.34 0.81
N SER A 71 2.97 -17.96 1.04
CA SER A 71 3.34 -19.15 0.30
C SER A 71 2.20 -20.14 0.51
N ILE A 72 1.40 -20.35 -0.54
CA ILE A 72 0.44 -21.46 -0.60
C ILE A 72 1.34 -22.71 -0.59
N GLY A 73 1.57 -23.25 0.60
CA GLY A 73 2.17 -24.55 0.83
C GLY A 73 1.07 -25.55 1.15
#